data_AF-A0A925DUF1-F1
#
_entry.id   AF-A0A925DUF1-F1
#
_cell.length_a   1.000
_cell.length_b   1.000
_cell.length_c   1.000
_cell.angle_alpha   90.00
_cell.angle_beta   90.00
_cell.angle_gamma   90.00
#
_symmetry.space_group_name_H-M   'P 1'
#
loop_
_entity.id
_entity.type
_entity.pdbx_description
1 polymer ?
#
loop_
_entity_poly.entity_id
_entity_poly.type
_entity_poly.pdbx_seq_one_letter_code
_entity_poly.pdbx_strand_id
1 'polypeptide(L)' 'MICPPLTITFLGTGTSSGVPMIACECEVCSSPDIKDKRLRSSILVQSANTTLVVDTTPDFRYQMLRAGVKKNGWYYL' A
#
# COMPACT_ATOMS: atom_id res chain seq x y z
N MET A 1 -12.82 -27.60 3.12
CA MET A 1 -12.94 -26.33 2.38
C MET A 1 -11.52 -25.88 2.07
N ILE A 2 -11.13 -25.77 0.80
CA ILE A 2 -9.75 -25.38 0.43
C ILE A 2 -9.79 -23.89 0.10
N CYS A 3 -9.04 -23.09 0.85
CA CYS A 3 -8.84 -21.68 0.53
C CYS A 3 -7.63 -21.56 -0.41
N PRO A 4 -7.72 -20.82 -1.53
CA PRO A 4 -6.55 -20.61 -2.37
C PRO A 4 -5.45 -19.88 -1.60
N PRO A 5 -4.16 -20.08 -1.94
CA PRO A 5 -3.09 -19.30 -1.35
C PRO A 5 -3.30 -17.81 -1.63
N LEU A 6 -3.06 -16.99 -0.63
CA LEU A 6 -3.19 -15.53 -0.71
C LEU A 6 -1.81 -14.89 -0.67
N THR A 7 -1.58 -13.94 -1.56
CA THR A 7 -0.45 -13.02 -1.49
C THR A 7 -0.96 -11.68 -0.98
N ILE A 8 -0.34 -11.16 0.07
CA ILE A 8 -0.66 -9.85 0.63
C ILE A 8 0.52 -8.92 0.39
N THR A 9 0.27 -7.82 -0.32
CA THR A 9 1.25 -6.76 -0.54
C THR A 9 0.87 -5.53 0.26
N PHE A 10 1.77 -5.04 1.11
CA PHE A 10 1.60 -3.77 1.80
C PHE A 10 1.89 -2.63 0.82
N LEU A 11 0.84 -1.94 0.38
CA LEU A 11 0.94 -0.78 -0.50
C LEU A 11 1.35 0.48 0.29
N GLY A 12 0.97 0.55 1.56
CA GLY A 12 1.44 1.53 2.52
C GLY A 12 1.30 1.03 3.94
N THR A 13 2.12 1.58 4.83
CA THR A 13 2.22 1.22 6.26
C THR A 13 2.34 2.46 7.16
N GLY A 14 2.10 3.64 6.58
CA GLY A 14 2.14 4.91 7.28
C GLY A 14 0.82 5.23 7.95
N THR A 15 0.85 6.23 8.85
CA THR A 15 -0.35 6.78 9.47
C THR A 15 -1.23 7.47 8.42
N SER A 16 -2.34 8.09 8.84
CA SER A 16 -3.23 8.89 7.98
C SER A 16 -2.52 9.99 7.19
N SER A 17 -1.32 10.42 7.60
CA SER A 17 -0.52 11.44 6.91
C SER A 17 0.68 10.87 6.15
N GLY A 18 0.98 9.57 6.29
CA GLY A 18 2.22 8.98 5.82
C GLY A 18 3.45 9.42 6.64
N VAL A 19 4.63 9.03 6.17
CA VAL A 19 5.94 9.46 6.71
C VAL A 19 6.86 9.75 5.52
N PRO A 20 7.49 10.93 5.44
CA PRO A 20 7.48 12.03 6.42
C PRO A 20 6.14 12.77 6.50
N MET A 21 5.84 13.32 7.68
CA MET A 21 4.76 14.31 7.82
C MET A 21 5.23 15.68 7.31
N ILE A 22 4.31 16.45 6.73
CA ILE A 22 4.59 17.80 6.24
C ILE A 22 5.13 18.65 7.39
N ALA A 23 6.28 19.30 7.15
CA ALA A 23 6.98 20.16 8.11
C ALA A 23 7.43 19.49 9.43
N CYS A 24 7.57 18.16 9.47
CA CYS A 24 8.13 17.46 10.63
C CYS A 24 9.63 17.17 10.44
N GLU A 25 10.44 17.58 11.42
CA GLU A 25 11.90 17.41 11.42
C GLU A 25 12.39 16.34 12.40
N CYS A 26 11.51 15.48 12.90
CA CYS A 26 11.92 14.41 13.82
C CYS A 26 12.87 13.42 13.14
N GLU A 27 13.57 12.63 13.95
CA GLU A 27 14.55 11.63 13.49
C GLU A 27 13.96 10.67 12.44
N VAL A 28 12.71 10.23 12.60
CA VAL A 28 12.05 9.30 11.66
C VAL A 28 11.69 9.99 10.33
N CYS A 29 11.20 11.23 10.36
CA CYS A 29 10.85 11.96 9.13
C CYS A 29 12.10 12.34 8.33
N SER A 30 13.18 12.67 9.02
CA SER A 30 14.50 12.98 8.43
C SER A 30 15.37 11.74 8.16
N SER A 31 14.95 10.55 8.59
CA SER A 31 15.68 9.30 8.43
C SER A 31 16.09 9.05 6.97
N PRO A 32 17.35 8.65 6.72
CA PRO A 32 17.81 8.25 5.39
C PRO A 32 17.37 6.83 5.02
N ASP A 33 16.85 6.03 5.97
CA ASP A 33 16.35 4.69 5.66
C ASP A 33 15.08 4.79 4.80
N ILE A 34 15.12 4.14 3.64
CA ILE A 34 14.00 4.10 2.70
C ILE A 34 12.75 3.45 3.31
N LYS A 35 12.89 2.58 4.31
CA LYS A 35 11.76 1.94 5.02
C LYS A 35 10.97 2.91 5.90
N ASP A 36 11.53 4.07 6.23
CA ASP A 36 10.82 5.13 6.94
C ASP A 36 10.00 6.02 5.99
N LYS A 37 10.14 5.86 4.66
CA LYS A 37 9.29 6.54 3.69
C LYS A 37 8.03 5.73 3.44
N ARG A 38 6.95 6.07 4.15
CA ARG A 38 5.72 5.28 4.22
C ARG A 38 4.55 6.06 3.65
N LEU A 39 3.89 5.47 2.65
CA LEU A 39 2.58 5.93 2.17
C LEU A 39 1.50 5.52 3.19
N ARG A 40 0.31 6.14 3.11
CA ARG A 40 -0.82 5.76 3.98
C ARG A 40 -1.19 4.30 3.81
N SER A 41 -1.64 3.71 4.92
CA SER A 41 -2.08 2.32 5.00
C SER A 41 -2.99 1.92 3.85
N SER A 42 -2.59 0.86 3.14
CA SER A 42 -3.39 0.17 2.13
C SER A 42 -2.73 -1.18 1.86
N ILE A 43 -3.52 -2.20 1.53
CA ILE A 43 -3.03 -3.53 1.16
C ILE A 43 -3.67 -3.99 -0.15
N LEU A 44 -2.90 -4.77 -0.90
CA LEU A 44 -3.37 -5.53 -2.05
C LEU A 44 -3.41 -7.02 -1.66
N VAL A 45 -4.58 -7.62 -1.76
CA VAL A 45 -4.80 -9.05 -1.53
C VAL A 45 -5.05 -9.74 -2.86
N GLN A 46 -4.26 -10.76 -3.17
CA GLN A 46 -4.32 -11.47 -4.42
C GLN A 46 -4.43 -12.98 -4.20
N SER A 47 -5.34 -13.60 -4.94
CA SER A 47 -5.43 -15.04 -5.16
C SER A 47 -5.20 -15.34 -6.64
N ALA A 48 -5.29 -16.62 -7.03
CA ALA A 48 -5.23 -17.00 -8.44
C ALA A 48 -6.30 -16.29 -9.32
N ASN A 49 -7.46 -15.96 -8.74
CA ASN A 49 -8.64 -15.52 -9.49
C ASN A 49 -9.14 -14.13 -9.09
N THR A 50 -8.59 -13.53 -8.04
CA THR A 50 -9.14 -12.30 -7.48
C THR A 50 -8.02 -11.39 -7.03
N THR A 51 -8.16 -10.10 -7.34
CA THR A 51 -7.33 -9.04 -6.79
C THR A 51 -8.25 -8.04 -6.11
N LEU A 52 -7.93 -7.73 -4.87
CA LEU A 52 -8.70 -6.89 -3.98
C LEU A 52 -7.76 -5.85 -3.39
N VAL A 53 -8.09 -4.57 -3.53
CA VAL A 53 -7.42 -3.51 -2.77
C VAL A 53 -8.28 -3.14 -1.58
N VAL A 54 -7.64 -2.95 -0.41
CA VAL A 54 -8.28 -2.40 0.78
C VAL A 54 -7.76 -0.98 0.95
N ASP A 55 -8.71 -0.03 1.04
CA ASP A 55 -8.53 1.41 1.11
C ASP A 55 -7.91 2.04 -0.15
N THR A 56 -8.66 2.96 -0.77
CA THR A 56 -8.21 3.79 -1.89
C THR A 56 -7.74 5.16 -1.40
N THR A 57 -6.65 5.16 -0.63
CA THR A 57 -6.07 6.40 -0.10
C THR A 57 -5.66 7.36 -1.23
N PRO A 58 -5.42 8.65 -0.98
CA PRO A 58 -4.90 9.51 -2.03
C PRO A 58 -3.52 9.11 -2.63
N ASP A 59 -2.82 8.11 -2.05
CA ASP A 59 -1.59 7.52 -2.61
C ASP A 59 -1.89 6.41 -3.62
N PHE A 60 -3.16 6.01 -3.74
CA PHE A 60 -3.62 4.82 -4.46
C PHE A 60 -3.09 4.75 -5.89
N ARG A 61 -3.15 5.85 -6.65
CA ARG A 61 -2.61 5.88 -8.01
C ARG A 61 -1.13 5.49 -8.04
N TYR A 62 -0.32 6.10 -7.17
CA TYR A 62 1.11 5.81 -7.10
C TYR A 62 1.36 4.39 -6.59
N GLN A 63 0.60 3.93 -5.59
CA GLN A 63 0.68 2.58 -5.04
C GLN A 63 0.45 1.50 -6.11
N MET A 64 -0.61 1.65 -6.91
CA MET A 64 -0.96 0.67 -7.96
C MET A 64 0.03 0.69 -9.12
N LEU A 65 0.53 1.87 -9.50
CA LEU A 65 1.59 1.99 -10.52
C LEU A 65 2.90 1.36 -10.04
N ARG A 66 3.31 1.63 -8.80
CA ARG A 66 4.53 1.07 -8.18
C ARG A 66 4.44 -0.45 -8.02
N ALA A 67 3.27 -0.97 -7.66
CA ALA A 67 3.02 -2.39 -7.55
C ALA A 67 2.84 -3.10 -8.91
N GLY A 68 2.83 -2.36 -10.03
CA GLY A 68 2.76 -2.93 -11.38
C GLY A 68 1.47 -3.71 -11.65
N VAL A 69 0.38 -3.38 -10.97
CA VAL A 69 -0.85 -4.16 -11.04
C VAL A 69 -1.48 -3.96 -12.44
N LYS A 70 -1.81 -5.05 -13.15
CA LYS A 70 -2.50 -5.03 -14.47
C LYS A 70 -4.02 -5.32 -14.42
N LYS A 71 -4.80 -4.57 -15.20
CA LYS A 71 -6.28 -4.57 -15.20
C LYS A 71 -6.86 -5.94 -15.60
N ASN A 72 -6.97 -6.84 -14.63
CA ASN A 72 -7.54 -8.18 -14.79
C ASN A 72 -8.79 -8.36 -13.91
N GLY A 73 -9.55 -7.28 -13.67
CA GLY A 73 -10.71 -7.27 -12.78
C GLY A 73 -10.28 -7.19 -11.32
N TRP A 74 -10.29 -5.98 -10.75
CA TRP A 74 -10.03 -5.79 -9.32
C TRP A 74 -11.22 -5.12 -8.66
N TYR A 75 -11.40 -5.44 -7.39
CA TYR A 75 -12.38 -4.83 -6.51
C TYR A 75 -11.66 -3.94 -5.50
N TYR A 76 -12.34 -2.91 -5.02
CA TYR A 76 -11.88 -2.04 -3.94
C TYR A 76 -12.84 -2.14 -2.76
N LEU A 77 -12.28 -2.22 -1.55
CA LEU A 77 -12.96 -2.05 -0.27
C LEU A 77 -12.57 -0.71 0.35
#